data_AF-A0A8S2XCV4-F1
#
_entry.id   AF-A0A8S2XCV4-F1
#
_cell.length_a   1.000
_cell.length_b   1.000
_cell.length_c   1.000
_cell.angle_alpha   90.00
_cell.angle_beta   90.00
_cell.angle_gamma   90.00
#
_symmetry.space_group_name_H-M   'P 1'
#
loop_
_entity.id
_entity.type
_entity.pdbx_description
1 polymer ?
#
loop_
_entity_poly.entity_id
_entity_poly.type
_entity_poly.pdbx_seq_one_letter_code
_entity_poly.pdbx_strand_id
1 'polypeptide(L)'
;NPSDDSCELAIGFIKECGKKLSQISPRGLDSVFSTLRNLLHESTLDKRTQYMIEVLFAIRKDQFKDHPIILDGLDLVEEQDQLTHMLTLDDPCDPEPML
;
A
#
# COMPACT_ATOMS: atom_id res chain seq x y z
N ASN A 1 1.86 9.42 15.21
CA ASN A 1 3.29 9.73 14.99
C ASN A 1 3.95 8.55 14.32
N PRO A 2 4.80 8.78 13.30
CA PRO A 2 5.54 7.71 12.63
C PRO A 2 6.56 7.09 13.60
N SER A 3 6.43 5.80 13.83
CA SER A 3 7.45 4.92 14.44
C SER A 3 8.00 3.97 13.38
N ASP A 4 9.14 3.33 13.66
CA ASP A 4 9.69 2.27 12.81
C ASP A 4 8.62 1.20 12.49
N ASP A 5 7.95 0.66 13.50
CA ASP A 5 6.89 -0.36 13.32
C ASP A 5 5.75 0.12 12.39
N SER A 6 5.26 1.34 12.59
CA SER A 6 4.18 1.88 11.75
C SER A 6 4.63 2.13 10.31
N CYS A 7 5.91 2.49 10.12
CA CYS A 7 6.49 2.67 8.79
C CYS A 7 6.71 1.32 8.10
N GLU A 8 7.21 0.31 8.81
CA GLU A 8 7.36 -1.04 8.28
C GLU A 8 6.01 -1.61 7.80
N LEU A 9 4.95 -1.45 8.61
CA LEU A 9 3.59 -1.85 8.23
C LEU A 9 3.10 -1.13 6.97
N ALA A 10 3.25 0.20 6.93
CA ALA A 10 2.86 1.00 5.77
C ALA A 10 3.63 0.57 4.51
N ILE A 11 4.93 0.32 4.62
CA ILE A 11 5.76 -0.15 3.51
C ILE A 11 5.27 -1.51 3.02
N GLY A 12 5.01 -2.46 3.92
CA GLY A 12 4.46 -3.76 3.58
C GLY A 12 3.13 -3.64 2.83
N PHE A 13 2.22 -2.82 3.34
CA PHE A 13 0.92 -2.58 2.72
C PHE A 13 1.04 -2.01 1.30
N ILE A 14 1.91 -1.01 1.10
CA ILE A 14 2.10 -0.38 -0.22
C ILE A 14 2.80 -1.30 -1.21
N LYS A 15 3.64 -2.26 -0.78
CA LYS A 15 4.20 -3.27 -1.69
C LYS A 15 3.11 -4.12 -2.33
N GLU A 16 2.13 -4.54 -1.55
CA GLU A 16 1.07 -5.44 -2.00
C GLU A 16 0.02 -4.73 -2.86
N CYS A 17 -0.46 -3.55 -2.45
CA CYS A 17 -1.54 -2.85 -3.17
C CYS A 17 -1.07 -1.70 -4.08
N GLY A 18 0.22 -1.34 -4.04
CA GLY A 18 0.75 -0.15 -4.71
C GLY A 18 0.54 -0.13 -6.22
N LYS A 19 0.59 -1.31 -6.87
CA LYS A 19 0.32 -1.41 -8.32
C LYS A 19 -1.13 -1.03 -8.64
N LYS A 20 -2.11 -1.52 -7.89
CA LYS A 20 -3.53 -1.15 -8.09
C LYS A 20 -3.75 0.33 -7.77
N LEU A 21 -3.18 0.82 -6.66
CA LEU A 21 -3.26 2.23 -6.28
C LEU A 21 -2.68 3.16 -7.34
N SER A 22 -1.61 2.76 -8.04
CA SER A 22 -1.05 3.55 -9.13
C SER A 22 -2.01 3.73 -10.32
N GLN A 23 -2.95 2.80 -10.51
CA GLN A 23 -3.95 2.85 -11.57
C GLN A 23 -5.20 3.63 -11.16
N ILE A 24 -5.69 3.43 -9.93
CA ILE A 24 -6.98 3.96 -9.47
C ILE A 24 -6.86 5.27 -8.67
N SER A 25 -5.71 5.51 -8.03
CA SER A 25 -5.47 6.69 -7.19
C SER A 25 -4.00 7.14 -7.23
N PRO A 26 -3.49 7.54 -8.41
CA PRO A 26 -2.09 7.94 -8.57
C PRO A 26 -1.71 9.12 -7.66
N ARG A 27 -2.62 10.10 -7.50
CA ARG A 27 -2.42 11.25 -6.61
C ARG A 27 -2.33 10.84 -5.13
N GLY A 28 -3.16 9.88 -4.70
CA GLY A 28 -3.11 9.35 -3.34
C GLY A 28 -1.79 8.64 -3.08
N LEU A 29 -1.36 7.80 -4.02
CA LEU A 29 -0.07 7.11 -3.94
C LEU A 29 1.11 8.10 -3.92
N ASP A 30 1.06 9.16 -4.76
CA ASP A 30 2.08 10.22 -4.76
C ASP A 30 2.20 10.93 -3.42
N SER A 31 1.07 11.19 -2.76
CA SER A 31 1.05 11.76 -1.42
C SER A 31 1.79 10.87 -0.42
N VAL A 32 1.52 9.55 -0.45
CA VAL A 32 2.21 8.56 0.42
C VAL A 32 3.72 8.58 0.18
N PHE A 33 4.17 8.53 -1.08
CA PHE A 33 5.60 8.59 -1.38
C PHE A 33 6.25 9.93 -1.04
N SER A 34 5.49 11.03 -1.09
CA SER A 34 5.96 12.33 -0.60
C SER A 34 6.20 12.29 0.91
N THR A 35 5.26 11.75 1.68
CA THR A 35 5.42 11.57 3.13
C THR A 35 6.62 10.69 3.46
N LEU A 36 6.80 9.56 2.78
CA LEU A 36 7.96 8.68 2.97
C LEU A 36 9.29 9.38 2.67
N ARG A 37 9.33 10.25 1.65
CA ARG A 37 10.51 11.06 1.35
C ARG A 37 10.82 12.05 2.47
N ASN A 38 9.81 12.70 3.03
CA ASN A 38 10.01 13.61 4.15
C ASN A 38 10.52 12.86 5.38
N LEU A 39 10.01 11.64 5.64
CA LEU A 39 10.52 10.79 6.72
C LEU A 39 12.01 10.45 6.53
N LEU A 40 12.47 10.14 5.31
CA LEU A 40 13.90 9.89 5.08
C LEU A 40 14.81 11.09 5.40
N HIS A 41 14.31 12.32 5.25
CA HIS A 41 15.12 13.53 5.48
C HIS A 41 14.98 14.11 6.90
N GLU A 42 13.80 14.03 7.51
CA GLU A 42 13.44 14.80 8.71
C GLU A 42 13.28 13.96 9.98
N SER A 43 13.28 12.63 9.86
CA SER A 43 13.01 11.74 10.98
C SER A 43 14.26 11.11 11.60
N THR A 44 14.11 10.62 12.82
CA THR A 44 15.10 9.78 13.52
C THR A 44 14.76 8.29 13.37
N LEU A 45 14.25 7.88 12.21
CA LEU A 45 14.02 6.45 11.90
C LEU A 45 15.33 5.68 11.95
N ASP A 46 15.25 4.42 12.34
CA ASP A 46 16.44 3.57 12.35
C ASP A 46 16.93 3.29 10.91
N LYS A 47 18.17 2.77 10.80
CA LYS A 47 18.78 2.48 9.50
C LYS A 47 18.01 1.41 8.71
N ARG A 48 17.32 0.50 9.39
CA ARG A 48 16.59 -0.60 8.76
C ARG A 48 15.33 -0.05 8.10
N THR A 49 14.55 0.77 8.79
CA THR A 49 13.35 1.42 8.25
C THR A 49 13.70 2.32 7.07
N GLN A 50 14.80 3.09 7.17
CA GLN A 50 15.29 3.90 6.04
C GLN A 50 15.56 3.04 4.79
N TYR A 51 16.28 1.92 4.96
CA TYR A 51 16.53 0.98 3.85
C TYR A 51 15.24 0.39 3.27
N MET A 52 14.26 0.06 4.11
CA MET A 52 12.96 -0.43 3.64
C MET A 52 12.21 0.60 2.79
N ILE A 53 12.31 1.89 3.13
CA ILE A 53 11.75 2.97 2.32
C ILE A 53 12.48 3.06 0.97
N GLU A 54 13.81 3.03 0.96
CA GLU A 54 14.60 3.04 -0.29
C GLU A 54 14.23 1.87 -1.21
N VAL A 55 14.09 0.66 -0.65
CA VAL A 55 13.61 -0.53 -1.38
C VAL A 55 12.22 -0.28 -1.97
N LEU A 56 11.31 0.36 -1.23
CA LEU A 56 9.99 0.68 -1.75
C LEU A 56 10.03 1.70 -2.92
N PHE A 57 10.94 2.68 -2.87
CA PHE A 57 11.18 3.58 -4.01
C PHE A 57 11.70 2.82 -5.23
N ALA A 58 12.58 1.83 -5.05
CA ALA A 58 13.06 0.98 -6.14
C ALA A 58 11.91 0.15 -6.74
N ILE A 59 11.06 -0.45 -5.90
CA ILE A 59 9.86 -1.20 -6.35
C ILE A 59 8.93 -0.30 -7.18
N ARG A 60 8.68 0.94 -6.73
CA ARG A 60 7.88 1.91 -7.49
C ARG A 60 8.52 2.27 -8.83
N LYS A 61 9.84 2.50 -8.85
CA LYS A 61 10.59 2.81 -10.08
C LYS A 61 10.48 1.69 -11.11
N ASP A 62 10.50 0.45 -10.63
CA ASP A 62 10.31 -0.77 -11.41
C ASP A 62 8.81 -1.07 -11.68
N GLN A 63 7.92 -0.10 -11.42
CA GLN A 63 6.49 -0.17 -11.67
C GLN A 63 5.81 -1.38 -11.03
N PHE A 64 6.29 -1.79 -9.84
CA PHE A 64 5.75 -2.94 -9.11
C PHE A 64 5.76 -4.23 -9.95
N LYS A 65 6.77 -4.42 -10.82
CA LYS A 65 6.83 -5.58 -11.73
C LYS A 65 6.71 -6.92 -11.01
N ASP A 66 7.29 -7.04 -9.81
CA ASP A 66 7.29 -8.27 -8.98
C ASP A 66 6.08 -8.36 -8.04
N HIS A 67 5.18 -7.35 -8.04
CA HIS A 67 3.97 -7.28 -7.23
C HIS A 67 2.74 -7.06 -8.14
N PRO A 68 2.33 -8.08 -8.92
CA PRO A 68 1.15 -7.97 -9.78
C PRO A 68 -0.13 -7.81 -8.96
N ILE A 69 -1.14 -7.12 -9.54
CA ILE A 69 -2.43 -6.87 -8.86
C ILE A 69 -3.18 -8.17 -8.61
N ILE A 70 -3.18 -9.06 -9.61
CA ILE A 70 -3.79 -10.37 -9.57
C ILE A 70 -2.71 -11.34 -10.05
N LEU A 71 -2.51 -12.44 -9.33
CA LEU A 71 -1.56 -13.48 -9.71
C LEU A 71 -2.10 -14.28 -10.90
N ASP A 72 -1.20 -14.93 -11.63
CA ASP A 72 -1.57 -15.76 -12.77
C ASP A 72 -2.55 -16.87 -12.35
N GLY A 73 -3.62 -17.05 -13.11
CA GLY A 73 -4.70 -17.98 -12.81
C GLY A 73 -5.69 -17.56 -11.70
N LEU A 74 -5.56 -16.37 -11.11
CA LEU A 74 -6.49 -15.86 -10.08
C LEU A 74 -7.52 -14.84 -10.61
N ASP A 75 -7.43 -14.45 -11.87
CA ASP A 75 -8.41 -13.56 -12.51
C ASP A 75 -9.61 -14.37 -13.03
N LEU A 76 -10.51 -14.73 -12.10
CA LEU A 76 -11.61 -15.68 -12.32
C LEU A 76 -12.98 -15.02 -12.48
N VAL A 77 -13.10 -13.72 -12.19
CA VAL A 77 -14.37 -12.99 -12.17
C VAL A 77 -14.29 -11.83 -13.14
N GLU A 78 -15.17 -11.83 -14.13
CA GLU A 78 -15.28 -10.76 -15.12
C GLU A 78 -15.50 -9.40 -14.45
N GLU A 79 -14.87 -8.35 -14.97
CA GLU A 79 -14.88 -7.01 -14.37
C GLU A 79 -16.31 -6.47 -14.15
N GLN A 80 -17.23 -6.76 -15.06
CA GLN A 80 -18.64 -6.37 -14.98
C GLN A 80 -19.44 -7.06 -13.86
N ASP A 81 -18.94 -8.19 -13.37
CA ASP A 81 -19.58 -8.98 -12.30
C ASP A 81 -18.96 -8.68 -10.93
N GLN A 82 -17.92 -7.82 -10.88
CA GLN A 82 -17.28 -7.42 -9.62
C GLN A 82 -18.09 -6.33 -8.90
N LEU A 83 -18.35 -6.55 -7.61
CA LEU A 83 -18.98 -5.56 -6.73
C LEU A 83 -17.94 -4.95 -5.80
N THR A 84 -17.59 -3.67 -6.07
CA THR A 84 -16.62 -2.93 -5.24
C THR A 84 -17.32 -2.22 -4.09
N HIS A 85 -16.94 -2.55 -2.86
CA HIS A 85 -17.48 -1.91 -1.66
C HIS A 85 -16.63 -0.69 -1.29
N MET A 86 -17.31 0.41 -0.96
CA MET A 86 -16.66 1.64 -0.48
C MET A 86 -16.75 1.70 1.03
N LEU A 87 -15.69 1.24 1.70
CA LEU A 87 -15.57 1.22 3.16
C LEU A 87 -14.51 2.23 3.60
N THR A 88 -14.76 2.93 4.70
CA THR A 88 -13.78 3.79 5.36
C THR A 88 -13.24 3.13 6.62
N LEU A 89 -12.05 3.59 7.07
CA LEU A 89 -11.42 3.05 8.28
C LEU A 89 -12.18 3.38 9.57
N ASP A 90 -12.99 4.44 9.54
CA ASP A 90 -13.73 4.93 10.71
C ASP A 90 -15.19 4.43 10.72
N ASP A 91 -15.62 3.67 9.70
CA ASP A 91 -16.97 3.16 9.62
C ASP A 91 -17.23 2.13 10.74
N PRO A 92 -18.37 2.20 11.44
CA PRO A 92 -18.75 1.15 12.39
C PRO A 92 -19.02 -0.15 11.61
N CYS A 93 -18.22 -1.17 11.88
CA CYS A 93 -18.35 -2.49 11.28
C CYS A 93 -18.90 -3.48 12.31
N ASP A 94 -19.97 -4.21 11.96
CA ASP A 94 -20.43 -5.36 12.74
C ASP A 94 -19.67 -6.60 12.24
N PRO A 95 -18.83 -7.24 13.08
CA PRO A 95 -18.09 -8.42 12.69
C PRO A 95 -18.95 -9.69 12.57
N GLU A 96 -20.26 -9.60 12.85
CA GLU A 96 -21.23 -10.70 12.77
C GLU A 96 -20.70 -12.04 13.37
N PRO A 97 -20.21 -12.06 14.62
CA PRO A 97 -19.41 -13.19 15.15
C PRO A 97 -20.21 -14.49 15.40
N MET A 98 -21.52 -14.48 15.16
CA MET A 98 -22.43 -15.60 15.40
C MET A 98 -23.19 -16.09 14.15
N LEU A 99 -22.79 -15.63 12.96
CA LEU A 99 -23.06 -16.33 11.70
C LEU A 99 -22.01 -17.42 11.47
#